data_AF-A0AAJ6DR30-F1
#
_entry.id   AF-A0AAJ6DR30-F1
#
_cell.length_a   1.000
_cell.length_b   1.000
_cell.length_c   1.000
_cell.angle_alpha   90.00
_cell.angle_beta   90.00
_cell.angle_gamma   90.00
#
_symmetry.space_group_name_H-M   'P 1'
#
loop_
_entity.id
_entity.type
_entity.pdbx_description
1 polymer ?
#
loop_
_entity_poly.entity_id
_entity_poly.type
_entity_poly.pdbx_seq_one_letter_code
_entity_poly.pdbx_strand_id
1 'polypeptide(L)'
;MVAVTHTTRNIEITAENLQEELHRLKAQQQALERELAAVTAHLGSVQQALAALQGLTRTGLPAVDVPVGTSPVAEVPAEAVLVAEPADSADPSPSASAEARAVADDRTEAPGSAPERAQPAQRRSERTASDQGKYGKLTEQIMEFFAGTAGTAVRARDVAAALGRDTDAGSINAVRSTLDRLVGTSRVQRAGRGLYRAHSS
;
A
#
# COMPACT_ATOMS: atom_id res chain seq x y z
N MET A 1 21.03 -10.04 -44.37
CA MET A 1 21.67 -9.26 -43.27
C MET A 1 20.70 -8.40 -42.43
N VAL A 2 19.38 -8.37 -42.70
CA VAL A 2 18.42 -7.48 -42.00
C VAL A 2 17.91 -8.00 -40.65
N ALA A 3 17.91 -9.31 -40.41
CA ALA A 3 17.41 -9.89 -39.16
C ALA A 3 18.31 -9.59 -37.94
N VAL A 4 19.62 -9.50 -38.14
CA VAL A 4 20.59 -9.25 -37.06
C VAL A 4 20.46 -7.83 -36.52
N THR A 5 20.25 -6.84 -37.40
CA THR A 5 20.11 -5.44 -37.00
C THR A 5 18.81 -5.18 -36.24
N HIS A 6 17.71 -5.85 -36.60
CA HIS A 6 16.45 -5.78 -35.87
C HIS A 6 16.57 -6.39 -34.47
N THR A 7 17.27 -7.52 -34.31
CA THR A 7 17.51 -8.11 -32.98
C THR A 7 18.36 -7.19 -32.09
N THR A 8 19.42 -6.58 -32.63
CA THR A 8 20.24 -5.62 -31.88
C THR A 8 19.41 -4.41 -31.43
N ARG A 9 18.56 -3.85 -32.30
CA ARG A 9 17.70 -2.71 -31.95
C ARG A 9 16.68 -3.05 -30.86
N ASN A 10 16.09 -4.25 -30.88
CA ASN A 10 15.17 -4.68 -29.82
C ASN A 10 15.86 -4.83 -28.46
N ILE A 11 17.12 -5.29 -28.45
CA ILE A 11 17.91 -5.40 -27.22
C ILE A 11 18.20 -4.01 -26.65
N GLU A 12 18.56 -3.04 -27.50
CA GLU A 12 18.79 -1.65 -27.11
C GLU A 12 17.53 -1.03 -26.50
N ILE A 13 16.38 -1.15 -27.16
CA ILE A 13 15.09 -0.65 -26.65
C ILE A 13 14.73 -1.31 -25.31
N THR A 14 14.98 -2.61 -25.18
CA THR A 14 14.73 -3.33 -23.92
C THR A 14 15.65 -2.83 -22.81
N ALA A 15 16.92 -2.57 -23.11
CA ALA A 15 17.87 -2.05 -22.14
C ALA A 15 17.50 -0.63 -21.68
N GLU A 16 17.09 0.24 -22.60
CA GLU A 16 16.58 1.59 -22.29
C GLU A 16 15.35 1.53 -21.38
N ASN A 17 14.37 0.68 -21.70
CA ASN A 17 13.15 0.51 -20.89
C ASN A 17 13.47 0.00 -19.47
N LEU A 18 14.38 -0.97 -19.34
CA LEU A 18 14.83 -1.47 -18.04
C LEU A 18 15.55 -0.38 -17.22
N GLN A 19 16.33 0.49 -17.87
CA GLN A 19 16.99 1.61 -17.21
C GLN A 19 15.97 2.65 -16.71
N GLU A 20 14.96 2.96 -17.51
CA GLU A 20 13.86 3.84 -17.11
C GLU A 20 13.07 3.25 -15.94
N GLU A 21 12.74 1.96 -15.99
CA GLU A 21 12.03 1.28 -14.91
C GLU A 21 12.86 1.26 -13.62
N LEU A 22 14.17 1.05 -13.71
CA LEU A 22 15.09 1.13 -12.58
C LEU A 22 15.07 2.53 -11.94
N HIS A 23 15.15 3.60 -12.74
CA HIS A 23 15.08 4.96 -12.22
C HIS A 23 13.74 5.24 -11.53
N ARG A 24 12.63 4.77 -12.13
CA ARG A 24 11.30 4.89 -11.53
C ARG A 24 11.19 4.16 -10.20
N LEU A 25 11.68 2.92 -10.13
CA LEU A 25 11.66 2.12 -8.90
C LEU A 25 12.50 2.77 -7.79
N LYS A 26 13.67 3.32 -8.12
CA LYS A 26 14.50 4.08 -7.17
C LYS A 26 13.77 5.31 -6.64
N ALA A 27 13.08 6.05 -7.49
CA ALA A 27 12.29 7.21 -7.05
C ALA A 27 11.15 6.79 -6.11
N GLN A 28 10.46 5.67 -6.40
CA GLN A 28 9.41 5.13 -5.54
C GLN A 28 9.97 4.66 -4.19
N GLN A 29 11.13 4.01 -4.17
CA GLN A 29 11.80 3.61 -2.94
C GLN A 29 12.07 4.83 -2.05
N GLN A 30 12.67 5.89 -2.60
CA GLN A 30 12.98 7.11 -1.85
C GLN A 30 11.73 7.80 -1.32
N ALA A 31 10.62 7.77 -2.06
CA ALA A 31 9.35 8.30 -1.59
C ALA A 31 8.83 7.52 -0.38
N LEU A 32 8.84 6.18 -0.44
CA LEU A 32 8.43 5.32 0.66
C LEU A 32 9.33 5.49 1.89
N GLU A 33 10.64 5.64 1.71
CA GLU A 33 11.57 5.91 2.81
C GLU A 33 11.26 7.24 3.52
N ARG A 34 10.87 8.28 2.78
CA ARG A 34 10.41 9.56 3.37
C ARG A 34 9.09 9.41 4.12
N GLU A 35 8.15 8.65 3.58
CA GLU A 35 6.88 8.36 4.26
C GLU A 35 7.11 7.59 5.57
N LEU A 36 7.99 6.59 5.56
CA LEU A 36 8.36 5.87 6.78
C LEU A 36 9.02 6.80 7.80
N ALA A 37 9.92 7.69 7.37
CA ALA A 37 10.52 8.69 8.25
C ALA A 37 9.48 9.64 8.85
N ALA A 38 8.46 10.03 8.08
CA ALA A 38 7.36 10.86 8.58
C ALA A 38 6.51 10.11 9.62
N VAL A 39 6.21 8.83 9.39
CA VAL A 39 5.44 7.99 10.32
C VAL A 39 6.21 7.75 11.61
N THR A 40 7.52 7.49 11.56
CA THR A 40 8.33 7.31 12.76
C THR A 40 8.46 8.59 13.56
N ALA A 41 8.61 9.75 12.90
CA ALA A 41 8.57 11.05 13.57
C ALA A 41 7.22 11.29 14.26
N HIS A 42 6.11 10.97 13.59
CA HIS A 42 4.77 11.08 14.17
C HIS A 42 4.60 10.16 15.38
N LEU A 43 5.06 8.91 15.29
CA LEU A 43 5.04 7.95 16.39
C LEU A 43 5.84 8.48 17.59
N GLY A 44 7.03 9.03 17.37
CA GLY A 44 7.82 9.66 18.42
C GLY A 44 7.09 10.84 19.07
N SER A 45 6.42 11.68 18.27
CA SER A 45 5.59 12.78 18.77
C SER A 45 4.41 12.29 19.62
N VAL A 46 3.71 11.25 19.19
CA VAL A 46 2.59 10.64 19.95
C VAL A 46 3.10 10.04 21.26
N GLN A 47 4.23 9.34 21.25
CA GLN A 47 4.85 8.80 22.47
C GLN A 47 5.24 9.91 23.45
N GLN A 48 5.82 11.00 22.95
CA GLN A 48 6.18 12.17 23.75
C GLN A 48 4.93 12.83 24.36
N ALA A 49 3.86 12.99 23.57
CA ALA A 49 2.60 13.55 24.05
C ALA A 49 1.95 12.64 25.11
N LEU A 50 1.95 11.32 24.91
CA LEU A 50 1.46 10.36 25.89
C LEU A 50 2.30 10.39 27.19
N ALA A 51 3.63 10.48 27.09
CA ALA A 51 4.50 10.60 28.25
C ALA A 51 4.24 11.91 29.03
N ALA A 52 4.02 13.03 28.33
CA ALA A 52 3.65 14.30 28.95
C ALA A 52 2.30 14.22 29.67
N LEU A 53 1.28 13.62 29.04
CA LEU A 53 -0.03 13.41 29.66
C LEU A 53 0.06 12.47 30.87
N GLN A 54 0.82 11.37 30.78
CA GLN A 54 1.08 10.48 31.91
C GLN A 54 1.80 11.20 33.05
N GLY A 55 2.77 12.05 32.72
CA GLY A 55 3.43 12.95 33.67
C GLY A 55 2.41 13.81 34.41
N LEU A 56 1.51 14.50 33.71
CA LEU A 56 0.47 15.32 34.35
C LEU A 56 -0.48 14.50 35.22
N THR A 57 -0.86 13.29 34.81
CA THR A 57 -1.72 12.42 35.63
C THR A 57 -1.02 11.88 36.88
N ARG A 58 0.29 11.64 36.81
CA ARG A 58 1.10 11.16 37.95
C ARG A 58 1.53 12.30 38.88
N THR A 59 1.72 13.50 38.33
CA THR A 59 1.98 14.75 39.05
C THR A 59 0.68 15.47 39.42
N GLY A 60 -0.42 14.72 39.58
CA GLY A 60 -1.62 15.21 40.24
C GLY A 60 -1.26 15.66 41.65
N LEU A 61 -1.23 16.99 41.84
CA LEU A 61 -0.85 17.81 42.99
C LEU A 61 0.65 18.16 43.12
N PRO A 62 1.11 19.30 42.56
CA PRO A 62 2.13 20.08 43.22
C PRO A 62 1.50 20.86 44.38
N ALA A 63 1.83 20.49 45.61
CA ALA A 63 1.89 21.46 46.68
C ALA A 63 2.87 22.56 46.24
N VAL A 64 2.41 23.81 46.35
CA VAL A 64 3.20 25.02 46.11
C VAL A 64 4.48 24.91 46.93
N ASP A 65 5.64 24.85 46.27
CA ASP A 65 6.88 25.27 46.90
C ASP A 65 7.65 26.18 45.95
N VAL A 66 7.94 27.36 46.50
CA VAL A 66 8.37 28.60 45.86
C VAL A 66 9.91 28.59 45.82
N PRO A 67 10.57 29.22 44.82
CA PRO A 67 11.99 28.98 44.57
C PRO A 67 12.89 29.68 45.60
N VAL A 68 13.84 28.94 46.17
CA VAL A 68 15.03 29.43 46.86
C VAL A 68 16.21 28.98 45.99
N GLY A 69 16.97 29.85 45.34
CA GLY A 69 17.66 30.99 45.94
C GLY A 69 19.08 30.55 46.27
N THR A 70 19.95 30.48 45.25
CA THR A 70 21.41 30.51 45.46
C THR A 70 22.06 31.21 44.27
N SER A 71 22.45 32.46 44.52
CA SER A 71 23.35 33.31 43.72
C SER A 71 24.64 33.52 44.55
N PRO A 72 25.69 34.21 44.06
CA PRO A 72 26.46 34.13 42.80
C PRO A 72 28.00 34.14 43.09
N VAL A 73 28.86 34.48 42.10
CA VAL A 73 30.30 34.93 42.10
C VAL A 73 31.10 34.07 41.09
N ALA A 74 31.84 34.51 40.08
CA ALA A 74 32.30 35.78 39.47
C ALA A 74 32.55 35.44 37.96
N GLU A 75 32.67 36.32 36.96
CA GLU A 75 33.39 37.58 36.84
C GLU A 75 32.94 38.29 35.53
N VAL A 76 32.99 39.62 35.53
CA VAL A 76 32.50 40.63 34.54
C VAL A 76 33.74 41.08 33.68
N PRO A 77 33.75 42.03 32.69
CA PRO A 77 32.73 42.77 31.93
C PRO A 77 32.89 42.73 30.39
N ALA A 78 31.84 43.13 29.67
CA ALA A 78 31.97 44.14 28.60
C ALA A 78 30.64 44.91 28.49
N GLU A 79 30.68 46.19 28.85
CA GLU A 79 29.62 47.17 28.61
C GLU A 79 29.26 47.22 27.12
N ALA A 80 27.97 47.36 26.82
CA ALA A 80 27.45 48.57 26.16
C ALA A 80 26.03 48.36 25.62
N VAL A 81 25.12 49.22 26.12
CA VAL A 81 24.19 50.01 25.30
C VAL A 81 22.82 49.41 24.94
N LEU A 82 21.83 49.92 25.70
CA LEU A 82 20.50 50.43 25.30
C LEU A 82 19.41 49.41 24.90
N VAL A 83 18.39 49.18 25.76
CA VAL A 83 17.12 49.94 25.93
C VAL A 83 15.94 49.25 25.21
N ALA A 84 14.86 49.08 25.99
CA ALA A 84 13.44 48.94 25.62
C ALA A 84 12.86 47.53 25.27
N GLU A 85 12.20 46.96 26.29
CA GLU A 85 10.85 46.32 26.23
C GLU A 85 9.79 47.22 25.53
N PRO A 86 8.50 46.83 25.36
CA PRO A 86 7.87 45.50 25.28
C PRO A 86 6.76 45.41 24.19
N ALA A 87 6.04 44.26 24.21
CA ALA A 87 4.65 44.06 23.77
C ALA A 87 4.35 44.02 22.25
N ASP A 88 3.74 42.93 21.77
CA ASP A 88 2.28 42.90 21.73
C ASP A 88 1.74 41.47 21.51
N SER A 89 0.56 41.29 22.06
CA SER A 89 -0.31 40.12 22.05
C SER A 89 -0.82 39.83 20.64
N ALA A 90 -1.17 38.57 20.35
CA ALA A 90 -2.46 38.21 19.75
C ALA A 90 -2.45 36.74 19.24
N ASP A 91 -3.23 35.90 19.92
CA ASP A 91 -4.03 34.86 19.27
C ASP A 91 -5.00 35.54 18.27
N PRO A 92 -5.42 34.91 17.16
CA PRO A 92 -6.54 33.95 17.28
C PRO A 92 -6.54 32.76 16.29
N SER A 93 -7.00 31.62 16.82
CA SER A 93 -8.06 30.70 16.36
C SER A 93 -8.38 30.46 14.84
N PRO A 94 -8.77 29.21 14.47
CA PRO A 94 -9.06 28.79 13.10
C PRO A 94 -10.51 29.10 12.66
N SER A 95 -10.69 29.52 11.41
CA SER A 95 -12.01 29.73 10.81
C SER A 95 -12.31 28.68 9.74
N ALA A 96 -13.38 27.92 9.97
CA ALA A 96 -14.06 27.09 9.00
C ALA A 96 -15.10 27.94 8.25
N SER A 97 -15.17 27.80 6.92
CA SER A 97 -16.34 28.20 6.14
C SER A 97 -16.66 27.13 5.09
N ALA A 98 -17.86 26.57 5.23
CA ALA A 98 -18.58 25.81 4.23
C ALA A 98 -19.70 26.71 3.69
N GLU A 99 -19.94 26.69 2.37
CA GLU A 99 -21.16 27.08 1.65
C GLU A 99 -20.89 26.75 0.16
N ALA A 100 -21.51 25.80 -0.55
CA ALA A 100 -22.90 25.41 -0.81
C ALA A 100 -23.65 26.31 -1.82
N ARG A 101 -24.00 25.72 -2.99
CA ARG A 101 -25.21 25.88 -3.89
C ARG A 101 -24.79 25.83 -5.37
N ALA A 102 -25.17 24.87 -6.23
CA ALA A 102 -26.46 24.27 -6.63
C ALA A 102 -27.17 25.00 -7.80
N VAL A 103 -27.28 24.28 -8.94
CA VAL A 103 -28.30 24.33 -10.04
C VAL A 103 -28.11 23.01 -10.82
N ALA A 104 -28.97 21.97 -10.77
CA ALA A 104 -30.33 21.76 -11.36
C ALA A 104 -30.36 22.13 -12.87
N ASP A 105 -30.85 21.36 -13.84
CA ASP A 105 -31.77 20.20 -14.01
C ASP A 105 -31.55 19.76 -15.51
N ASP A 106 -31.76 18.55 -16.04
CA ASP A 106 -33.04 17.89 -16.34
C ASP A 106 -32.75 16.67 -17.25
N ARG A 107 -33.39 15.51 -16.96
CA ARG A 107 -33.96 14.48 -17.89
C ARG A 107 -33.09 13.78 -18.96
N THR A 108 -33.21 12.50 -19.36
CA THR A 108 -34.07 11.30 -19.16
C THR A 108 -33.22 10.14 -19.76
N GLU A 109 -33.12 8.92 -19.24
CA GLU A 109 -33.86 7.69 -19.64
C GLU A 109 -33.02 6.48 -19.19
N ALA A 110 -33.68 5.47 -18.62
CA ALA A 110 -33.19 4.07 -18.61
C ALA A 110 -33.88 3.36 -19.79
N PRO A 111 -33.32 2.31 -20.44
CA PRO A 111 -32.96 1.06 -19.74
C PRO A 111 -31.76 0.26 -20.33
N GLY A 112 -31.22 -0.64 -19.51
CA GLY A 112 -30.66 -1.94 -19.90
C GLY A 112 -29.45 -1.98 -20.84
N SER A 113 -28.27 -2.32 -20.30
CA SER A 113 -27.34 -3.31 -20.86
C SER A 113 -26.19 -3.60 -19.87
N ALA A 114 -25.71 -4.82 -19.91
CA ALA A 114 -24.74 -5.44 -18.99
C ALA A 114 -23.48 -4.61 -18.71
N PRO A 115 -22.82 -4.76 -17.54
CA PRO A 115 -21.51 -4.18 -17.34
C PRO A 115 -20.48 -4.93 -18.18
N GLU A 116 -20.21 -4.37 -19.36
CA GLU A 116 -19.08 -4.72 -20.20
C GLU A 116 -17.79 -4.51 -19.40
N ARG A 117 -17.18 -5.63 -19.08
CA ARG A 117 -15.95 -5.74 -18.32
C ARG A 117 -14.81 -5.30 -19.24
N ALA A 118 -14.50 -4.00 -19.22
CA ALA A 118 -13.30 -3.46 -19.85
C ALA A 118 -12.06 -4.18 -19.27
N GLN A 119 -11.51 -5.11 -20.05
CA GLN A 119 -10.26 -5.80 -19.75
C GLN A 119 -9.10 -4.92 -20.21
N PRO A 120 -8.10 -4.58 -19.36
CA PRO A 120 -6.85 -4.02 -19.84
C PRO A 120 -6.03 -5.14 -20.49
N ALA A 121 -6.09 -5.24 -21.81
CA ALA A 121 -5.45 -6.29 -22.60
C ALA A 121 -3.99 -6.00 -23.00
N GLN A 122 -3.38 -4.87 -22.60
CA GLN A 122 -2.11 -4.44 -23.22
C GLN A 122 -0.87 -4.45 -22.29
N ARG A 123 -0.93 -5.10 -21.12
CA ARG A 123 0.26 -5.30 -20.24
C ARG A 123 0.67 -6.78 -20.05
N ARG A 124 0.22 -7.69 -20.91
CA ARG A 124 0.37 -9.15 -20.70
C ARG A 124 1.49 -9.83 -21.50
N SER A 125 2.21 -9.14 -22.37
CA SER A 125 3.03 -9.82 -23.38
C SER A 125 4.48 -10.11 -22.98
N GLU A 126 4.96 -9.67 -21.81
CA GLU A 126 6.37 -9.85 -21.40
C GLU A 126 6.58 -10.75 -20.17
N ARG A 127 5.51 -11.33 -19.62
CA ARG A 127 5.62 -12.33 -18.52
C ARG A 127 5.93 -13.72 -19.07
N THR A 128 7.19 -13.83 -19.51
CA THR A 128 8.13 -14.96 -19.57
C THR A 128 7.60 -16.39 -19.79
N ALA A 129 8.22 -17.08 -20.75
CA ALA A 129 8.08 -18.52 -20.99
C ALA A 129 8.41 -19.38 -19.75
N SER A 130 9.25 -18.87 -18.83
CA SER A 130 9.58 -19.54 -17.56
C SER A 130 8.45 -19.48 -16.54
N ASP A 131 7.69 -18.38 -16.49
CA ASP A 131 6.47 -18.31 -15.70
C ASP A 131 5.39 -19.18 -16.32
N GLN A 132 5.24 -19.20 -17.64
CA GLN A 132 4.28 -20.10 -18.30
C GLN A 132 4.51 -21.57 -17.92
N GLY A 133 5.77 -22.03 -17.85
CA GLY A 133 6.10 -23.38 -17.39
C GLY A 133 5.72 -23.62 -15.91
N LYS A 134 5.91 -22.63 -15.04
CA LYS A 134 5.51 -22.71 -13.62
C LYS A 134 3.99 -22.69 -13.44
N TYR A 135 3.28 -21.84 -14.19
CA TYR A 135 1.82 -21.78 -14.21
C TYR A 135 1.22 -23.06 -14.77
N GLY A 136 1.83 -23.67 -15.79
CA GLY A 136 1.43 -24.98 -16.32
C GLY A 136 1.51 -26.07 -15.24
N LYS A 137 2.68 -26.21 -14.60
CA LYS A 137 2.88 -27.18 -13.49
C LYS A 137 1.94 -26.93 -12.30
N LEU A 138 1.71 -25.66 -11.93
CA LEU A 138 0.76 -25.31 -10.87
C LEU A 138 -0.67 -25.68 -11.25
N THR A 139 -1.03 -25.50 -12.52
CA THR A 139 -2.35 -25.87 -13.03
C THR A 139 -2.57 -27.37 -12.94
N GLU A 140 -1.58 -28.17 -13.33
CA GLU A 140 -1.62 -29.63 -13.23
C GLU A 140 -1.78 -30.08 -11.77
N GLN A 141 -0.99 -29.54 -10.84
CA GLN A 141 -1.08 -29.85 -9.41
C GLN A 141 -2.45 -29.50 -8.81
N ILE A 142 -3.02 -28.35 -9.19
CA ILE A 142 -4.37 -27.95 -8.74
C ILE A 142 -5.42 -28.92 -9.28
N MET A 143 -5.33 -29.34 -10.55
CA MET A 143 -6.26 -30.31 -11.13
C MET A 143 -6.16 -31.67 -10.45
N GLU A 144 -4.95 -32.13 -10.13
CA GLU A 144 -4.71 -33.37 -9.38
C GLU A 144 -5.33 -33.31 -7.97
N PHE A 145 -5.17 -32.19 -7.26
CA PHE A 145 -5.83 -31.96 -5.98
C PHE A 145 -7.35 -31.99 -6.08
N PHE A 146 -7.93 -31.37 -7.11
CA PHE A 146 -9.38 -31.36 -7.31
C PHE A 146 -9.95 -32.73 -7.72
N ALA A 147 -9.16 -33.57 -8.39
CA ALA A 147 -9.53 -34.96 -8.65
C ALA A 147 -9.64 -35.79 -7.36
N GLY A 148 -8.83 -35.49 -6.34
CA GLY A 148 -8.84 -36.19 -5.04
C GLY A 148 -9.89 -35.68 -4.03
N THR A 149 -10.51 -34.50 -4.24
CA THR A 149 -11.37 -33.84 -3.24
C THR A 149 -12.88 -34.06 -3.43
N ALA A 150 -13.26 -34.97 -4.33
CA ALA A 150 -14.65 -35.42 -4.55
C ALA A 150 -15.69 -34.28 -4.72
N GLY A 151 -15.28 -33.15 -5.33
CA GLY A 151 -16.18 -32.02 -5.58
C GLY A 151 -16.45 -31.13 -4.36
N THR A 152 -15.70 -31.30 -3.26
CA THR A 152 -15.78 -30.42 -2.08
C THR A 152 -15.42 -28.98 -2.46
N ALA A 153 -16.16 -28.01 -1.90
CA ALA A 153 -15.87 -26.60 -2.10
C ALA A 153 -14.71 -26.16 -1.18
N VAL A 154 -13.60 -25.74 -1.78
CA VAL A 154 -12.35 -25.40 -1.07
C VAL A 154 -11.92 -23.98 -1.40
N ARG A 155 -11.26 -23.29 -0.45
CA ARG A 155 -10.71 -21.95 -0.72
C ARG A 155 -9.34 -22.04 -1.38
N ALA A 156 -8.96 -21.01 -2.12
CA ALA A 156 -7.62 -20.90 -2.71
C ALA A 156 -6.49 -21.02 -1.69
N ARG A 157 -6.71 -20.55 -0.45
CA ARG A 157 -5.75 -20.70 0.65
C ARG A 157 -5.59 -22.16 1.07
N ASP A 158 -6.69 -22.91 1.16
CA ASP A 158 -6.66 -24.32 1.56
C ASP A 158 -5.99 -25.18 0.49
N VAL A 159 -6.24 -24.87 -0.79
CA VAL A 159 -5.53 -25.46 -1.93
C VAL A 159 -4.03 -25.15 -1.86
N ALA A 160 -3.66 -23.91 -1.56
CA ALA A 160 -2.25 -23.53 -1.40
C ALA A 160 -1.59 -24.29 -0.24
N ALA A 161 -2.29 -24.44 0.90
CA ALA A 161 -1.80 -25.19 2.05
C ALA A 161 -1.63 -26.68 1.74
N ALA A 162 -2.59 -27.30 1.05
CA ALA A 162 -2.51 -28.69 0.62
C ALA A 162 -1.35 -28.96 -0.35
N LEU A 163 -0.97 -27.95 -1.14
CA LEU A 163 0.17 -28.00 -2.04
C LEU A 163 1.50 -27.58 -1.36
N GLY A 164 1.48 -27.19 -0.07
CA GLY A 164 2.65 -26.70 0.66
C GLY A 164 3.17 -25.35 0.17
N ARG A 165 2.29 -24.51 -0.38
CA ARG A 165 2.60 -23.21 -1.00
C ARG A 165 1.92 -22.03 -0.31
N ASP A 166 1.48 -22.17 0.93
CA ASP A 166 0.88 -21.10 1.73
C ASP A 166 1.92 -20.25 2.48
N THR A 167 3.21 -20.43 2.16
CA THR A 167 4.35 -19.71 2.75
C THR A 167 4.33 -18.21 2.49
N ASP A 168 3.73 -17.77 1.38
CA ASP A 168 3.69 -16.37 0.98
C ASP A 168 2.35 -15.99 0.34
N ALA A 169 1.95 -14.72 0.53
CA ALA A 169 0.71 -14.19 -0.04
C ALA A 169 0.73 -14.20 -1.59
N GLY A 170 1.91 -14.16 -2.20
CA GLY A 170 2.09 -14.23 -3.65
C GLY A 170 1.66 -15.59 -4.21
N SER A 171 2.07 -16.68 -3.58
CA SER A 171 1.72 -18.06 -3.93
C SER A 171 0.21 -18.31 -3.79
N ILE A 172 -0.43 -17.79 -2.73
CA ILE A 172 -1.88 -17.85 -2.57
C ILE A 172 -2.60 -17.07 -3.70
N ASN A 173 -2.09 -15.90 -4.06
CA ASN A 173 -2.64 -15.10 -5.16
C ASN A 173 -2.42 -15.74 -6.54
N ALA A 174 -1.31 -16.45 -6.73
CA ALA A 174 -1.05 -17.23 -7.93
C ALA A 174 -2.04 -18.39 -8.07
N VAL A 175 -2.27 -19.14 -6.99
CA VAL A 175 -3.28 -20.22 -6.94
C VAL A 175 -4.67 -19.66 -7.24
N ARG A 176 -5.07 -18.57 -6.58
CA ARG A 176 -6.36 -17.90 -6.85
C ARG A 176 -6.50 -17.47 -8.31
N SER A 177 -5.46 -16.87 -8.88
CA SER A 177 -5.46 -16.43 -10.27
C SER A 177 -5.56 -17.59 -11.26
N THR A 178 -4.93 -18.73 -10.95
CA THR A 178 -5.04 -19.96 -11.76
C THR A 178 -6.45 -20.56 -11.63
N LEU A 179 -7.03 -20.60 -10.43
CA LEU A 179 -8.40 -21.05 -10.20
C LEU A 179 -9.42 -20.18 -10.97
N ASP A 180 -9.27 -18.86 -10.96
CA ASP A 180 -10.15 -17.96 -11.71
C ASP A 180 -10.03 -18.20 -13.24
N ARG A 181 -8.84 -18.55 -13.75
CA ARG A 181 -8.66 -18.97 -15.16
C ARG A 181 -9.34 -20.31 -15.45
N LEU A 182 -9.20 -21.28 -14.55
CA LEU A 182 -9.85 -22.59 -14.68
C LEU A 182 -11.38 -22.51 -14.60
N VAL A 183 -11.90 -21.55 -13.84
CA VAL A 183 -13.33 -21.20 -13.85
C VAL A 183 -13.73 -20.61 -15.20
N GLY A 184 -12.89 -19.73 -15.77
CA GLY A 184 -13.11 -19.17 -17.10
C GLY A 184 -13.09 -20.22 -18.23
N THR A 185 -12.40 -21.34 -18.04
CA THR A 185 -12.36 -22.47 -18.99
C THR A 185 -13.30 -23.63 -18.61
N SER A 186 -14.22 -23.41 -17.67
CA SER A 186 -15.21 -24.38 -17.18
C SER A 186 -14.65 -25.69 -16.62
N ARG A 187 -13.38 -25.73 -16.21
CA ARG A 187 -12.76 -26.90 -15.55
C ARG A 187 -13.03 -26.93 -14.05
N VAL A 188 -13.23 -25.77 -13.45
CA VAL A 188 -13.53 -25.57 -12.02
C VAL A 188 -14.77 -24.68 -11.93
N GLN A 189 -15.59 -24.84 -10.89
CA GLN A 189 -16.76 -23.99 -10.67
C GLN A 189 -16.61 -23.19 -9.38
N ARG A 190 -17.13 -21.96 -9.38
CA ARG A 190 -17.20 -21.12 -8.19
C ARG A 190 -18.46 -21.45 -7.40
N ALA A 191 -18.29 -22.03 -6.21
CA ALA A 191 -19.39 -22.44 -5.33
C ALA A 191 -19.88 -21.30 -4.42
N GLY A 192 -19.11 -20.21 -4.30
CA GLY A 192 -19.43 -19.06 -3.47
C GLY A 192 -18.29 -18.04 -3.40
N ARG A 193 -18.36 -17.08 -2.46
CA ARG A 193 -17.30 -16.08 -2.29
C ARG A 193 -15.97 -16.75 -1.89
N GLY A 194 -15.08 -16.89 -2.86
CA GLY A 194 -13.73 -17.45 -2.66
C GLY A 194 -13.71 -18.97 -2.48
N LEU A 195 -14.80 -19.66 -2.83
CA LEU A 195 -14.91 -21.12 -2.80
C LEU A 195 -14.94 -21.67 -4.22
N TYR A 196 -14.13 -22.70 -4.45
CA TYR A 196 -13.94 -23.36 -5.73
C TYR A 196 -14.22 -24.85 -5.56
N ARG A 197 -14.92 -25.46 -6.52
CA ARG A 197 -15.18 -26.89 -6.56
C ARG A 197 -14.83 -27.45 -7.93
N ALA A 198 -14.44 -28.72 -7.99
CA ALA A 198 -14.25 -29.40 -9.27
C ALA A 198 -15.56 -29.36 -10.08
N HIS A 199 -15.45 -29.14 -11.39
CA HIS A 199 -16.61 -29.27 -12.26
C HIS A 199 -16.91 -30.77 -12.43
N SER A 200 -18.00 -31.25 -11.82
CA SER A 200 -18.53 -32.58 -12.10
C SER A 200 -19.18 -32.56 -13.48
N SER A 201 -18.53 -33.18 -14.47
CA SER A 201 -19.20 -33.53 -15.73
C SER A 201 -19.99 -34.82 -15.54
#